data_AF-K2NAX5-F1
#
_entry.id   AF-K2NAX5-F1
#
_cell.length_a   1.000
_cell.length_b   1.000
_cell.length_c   1.000
_cell.angle_alpha   90.00
_cell.angle_beta   90.00
_cell.angle_gamma   90.00
#
_symmetry.space_group_name_H-M   'P 1'
#
loop_
_entity.id
_entity.type
_entity.pdbx_description
1 polymer ?
#
loop_
_entity_poly.entity_id
_entity_poly.type
_entity_poly.pdbx_seq_one_letter_code
_entity_poly.pdbx_strand_id
1 'polypeptide(L)'
;MLWWGNNSGCGLLEKKCLTDGITEYPDLFCNQFPRAGYELCTYNRLSLGFCRLKRHEEALPEEYWYFADPRVGGVGLYMSRCPYVEEYSDAGCTNGDSSVMPGSVVGPNSRCVKGQDLQFDDKYVGDVCVDTLCGDGTVSVRFLHDDAWHECQAGEAVTPPSGPWRGSIVCPQYADVCTAFPNISGYPIPVVDPPLADD
;
A
#
# COMPACT_ATOMS: atom_id res chain seq x y z
N MET A 1 5.15 -8.97 11.85
CA MET A 1 5.78 -7.64 11.86
C MET A 1 4.66 -6.63 11.69
N LEU A 2 4.64 -5.52 12.44
CA LEU A 2 3.74 -4.40 12.16
C LEU A 2 4.43 -3.53 11.11
N TRP A 3 3.92 -3.52 9.87
CA TRP A 3 4.48 -2.68 8.80
C TRP A 3 4.13 -1.20 8.96
N TRP A 4 2.99 -0.92 9.60
CA TRP A 4 2.51 0.44 9.78
C TRP A 4 3.41 1.25 10.73
N GLY A 5 3.95 2.37 10.25
CA GLY A 5 4.73 3.31 11.05
C GLY A 5 6.10 2.81 11.51
N ASN A 6 6.53 1.63 11.04
CA ASN A 6 7.82 1.07 11.44
C ASN A 6 8.97 1.98 10.99
N ASN A 7 9.88 2.32 11.90
CA ASN A 7 11.01 3.22 11.65
C ASN A 7 10.67 4.55 10.98
N SER A 8 9.45 5.07 11.17
CA SER A 8 8.98 6.33 10.57
C SER A 8 9.40 7.60 11.35
N GLY A 9 10.07 7.42 12.48
CA GLY A 9 10.49 8.51 13.37
C GLY A 9 9.32 9.17 14.13
N CYS A 10 9.65 10.11 15.03
CA CYS A 10 8.65 10.79 15.87
C CYS A 10 7.66 11.65 15.08
N GLY A 11 8.06 12.12 13.89
CA GLY A 11 7.24 12.98 13.04
C GLY A 11 5.87 12.37 12.69
N LEU A 12 5.77 11.05 12.61
CA LEU A 12 4.51 10.36 12.34
C LEU A 12 3.46 10.57 13.44
N LEU A 13 3.92 10.75 14.69
CA LEU A 13 3.07 10.94 15.87
C LEU A 13 2.88 12.42 16.22
N GLU A 14 3.90 13.23 15.95
CA GLU A 14 3.93 14.64 16.35
C GLU A 14 3.33 15.59 15.30
N LYS A 15 3.39 15.23 14.01
CA LYS A 15 2.91 16.07 12.91
C LYS A 15 1.58 15.55 12.33
N LYS A 16 0.89 16.42 11.59
CA LYS A 16 -0.21 16.00 10.72
C LYS A 16 0.30 15.01 9.67
N CYS A 17 -0.52 14.02 9.32
CA CYS A 17 -0.22 13.03 8.28
C CYS A 17 -0.02 13.65 6.89
N LEU A 18 -0.68 14.77 6.61
CA LEU A 18 -0.43 15.61 5.44
C LEU A 18 -0.48 17.09 5.81
N THR A 19 0.28 17.89 5.08
CA THR A 19 0.21 19.35 5.09
C THR A 19 0.05 19.82 3.64
N ASP A 20 -0.96 20.64 3.37
CA ASP A 20 -1.29 21.11 2.01
C ASP A 20 -1.42 19.99 0.96
N GLY A 21 -1.93 18.83 1.38
CA GLY A 21 -2.11 17.65 0.55
C GLY A 21 -0.84 16.85 0.26
N ILE A 22 0.27 17.19 0.91
CA ILE A 22 1.56 16.52 0.77
C ILE A 22 1.87 15.74 2.04
N THR A 23 2.31 14.48 1.90
CA THR A 23 2.73 13.62 3.01
C THR A 23 4.22 13.33 2.97
N GLU A 24 4.85 13.27 4.15
CA GLU A 24 6.21 12.73 4.30
C GLU A 24 6.20 11.18 4.33
N TYR A 25 5.02 10.55 4.36
CA TYR A 25 4.83 9.10 4.54
C TYR A 25 3.97 8.47 3.42
N PRO A 26 4.44 8.48 2.15
CA PRO A 26 3.66 8.03 0.98
C PRO A 26 3.41 6.52 0.91
N ASP A 27 3.97 5.74 1.84
CA ASP A 27 3.67 4.30 2.00
C ASP A 27 2.54 4.05 3.02
N LEU A 28 2.20 5.05 3.84
CA LEU A 28 1.14 4.98 4.84
C LEU A 28 -0.10 5.75 4.41
N PHE A 29 0.11 6.97 3.88
CA PHE A 29 -0.96 7.88 3.50
C PHE A 29 -0.97 8.13 2.00
N CYS A 30 -2.16 8.44 1.49
CA CYS A 30 -2.40 8.71 0.08
C CYS A 30 -3.10 10.06 -0.08
N ASN A 31 -2.93 10.73 -1.22
CA ASN A 31 -3.45 12.07 -1.45
C ASN A 31 -4.25 12.21 -2.76
N GLN A 32 -4.51 11.10 -3.44
CA GLN A 32 -5.27 11.08 -4.68
C GLN A 32 -6.73 10.68 -4.44
N PHE A 33 -7.67 11.34 -5.11
CA PHE A 33 -9.06 10.89 -5.09
C PHE A 33 -9.18 9.51 -5.76
N PRO A 34 -10.08 8.63 -5.28
CA PRO A 34 -10.42 7.38 -5.95
C PRO A 34 -10.77 7.62 -7.41
N ARG A 35 -10.27 6.74 -8.29
CA ARG A 35 -10.59 6.74 -9.72
C ARG A 35 -10.95 5.31 -10.11
N ALA A 36 -12.00 5.16 -10.92
CA ALA A 36 -12.43 3.84 -11.37
C ALA A 36 -11.34 3.19 -12.23
N GLY A 37 -10.99 1.94 -11.91
CA GLY A 37 -9.95 1.18 -12.62
C GLY A 37 -8.52 1.66 -12.38
N TYR A 38 -8.28 2.49 -11.35
CA TYR A 38 -6.94 2.85 -10.90
C TYR A 38 -6.78 2.38 -9.46
N GLU A 39 -5.99 1.34 -9.28
CA GLU A 39 -5.78 0.69 -8.01
C GLU A 39 -4.53 1.21 -7.30
N LEU A 40 -4.53 1.11 -5.97
CA LEU A 40 -3.40 1.44 -5.11
C LEU A 40 -3.07 0.27 -4.20
N CYS A 41 -1.79 0.08 -3.89
CA CYS A 41 -1.36 -0.88 -2.89
C CYS A 41 -1.75 -0.42 -1.49
N THR A 42 -2.31 -1.35 -0.72
CA THR A 42 -2.37 -1.21 0.73
C THR A 42 -0.97 -1.16 1.34
N TYR A 43 -0.83 -0.54 2.52
CA TYR A 43 0.45 -0.40 3.22
C TYR A 43 1.17 -1.75 3.46
N ASN A 44 0.39 -2.83 3.55
CA ASN A 44 0.87 -4.18 3.81
C ASN A 44 1.19 -4.96 2.52
N ARG A 45 0.98 -4.35 1.34
CA ARG A 45 1.16 -4.95 0.02
C ARG A 45 0.43 -6.28 -0.20
N LEU A 46 -0.64 -6.53 0.54
CA LEU A 46 -1.42 -7.77 0.44
C LEU A 46 -2.66 -7.63 -0.44
N SER A 47 -3.10 -6.40 -0.73
CA SER A 47 -4.33 -6.14 -1.49
C SER A 47 -4.19 -4.89 -2.35
N LEU A 48 -4.99 -4.83 -3.41
CA LEU A 48 -5.31 -3.61 -4.12
C LEU A 48 -6.47 -2.89 -3.42
N GLY A 49 -6.49 -1.57 -3.57
CA GLY A 49 -7.45 -0.72 -2.90
C GLY A 49 -7.60 0.64 -3.54
N PHE A 50 -8.20 1.55 -2.79
CA PHE A 50 -8.38 2.93 -3.18
C PHE A 50 -8.02 3.85 -2.03
N CYS A 51 -7.59 5.06 -2.37
CA CYS A 51 -7.32 6.06 -1.35
C CYS A 51 -8.64 6.50 -0.71
N ARG A 52 -8.81 6.28 0.60
CA ARG A 52 -10.04 6.58 1.33
C ARG A 52 -10.23 8.08 1.61
N LEU A 53 -10.15 8.87 0.54
CA LEU A 53 -10.19 10.32 0.50
C LEU A 53 -11.49 10.77 -0.16
N LYS A 54 -12.15 11.76 0.43
CA LYS A 54 -13.33 12.37 -0.18
C LYS A 54 -13.43 13.85 0.14
N ARG A 55 -14.36 14.50 -0.56
CA ARG A 55 -14.89 15.80 -0.20
C ARG A 55 -16.12 15.61 0.69
N HIS A 56 -16.08 16.13 1.90
CA HIS A 56 -17.20 16.16 2.84
C HIS A 56 -18.15 17.30 2.49
N GLU A 57 -19.40 17.20 2.95
CA GLU A 57 -20.42 18.24 2.72
C GLU A 57 -20.06 19.52 3.46
N GLU A 58 -19.67 19.37 4.72
CA GLU A 58 -19.24 20.43 5.63
C GLU A 58 -17.72 20.44 5.80
N ALA A 59 -17.19 21.57 6.27
CA ALA A 59 -15.79 21.68 6.64
C ALA A 59 -15.47 20.71 7.77
N LEU A 60 -14.32 20.05 7.69
CA LEU A 60 -13.81 19.26 8.79
C LEU A 60 -13.39 20.17 9.95
N PRO A 61 -13.27 19.65 11.18
CA PRO A 61 -12.53 20.32 12.25
C PRO A 61 -11.09 20.69 11.82
N GLU A 62 -10.55 21.79 12.37
CA GLU A 62 -9.27 22.38 11.97
C GLU A 62 -8.07 21.43 12.17
N GLU A 63 -8.13 20.57 13.19
CA GLU A 63 -7.16 19.52 13.45
C GLU A 63 -7.03 18.51 12.30
N TYR A 64 -8.08 18.38 11.47
CA TYR A 64 -8.16 17.49 10.32
C TYR A 64 -8.01 18.21 8.98
N TRP A 65 -7.65 19.50 8.98
CA TRP A 65 -7.31 20.21 7.75
C TRP A 65 -5.94 19.76 7.26
N TYR A 66 -5.98 18.86 6.29
CA TYR A 66 -4.81 18.25 5.65
C TYR A 66 -4.55 18.77 4.23
N PHE A 67 -5.54 19.43 3.64
CA PHE A 67 -5.52 19.97 2.28
C PHE A 67 -5.94 21.43 2.30
N ALA A 68 -5.62 22.17 1.24
CA ALA A 68 -6.02 23.57 1.09
C ALA A 68 -7.54 23.79 1.16
N ASP A 69 -8.32 22.78 0.78
CA ASP A 69 -9.78 22.78 0.94
C ASP A 69 -10.16 22.09 2.26
N PRO A 70 -10.78 22.80 3.22
CA PRO A 70 -11.08 22.26 4.55
C PRO A 70 -12.14 21.16 4.54
N ARG A 71 -12.79 20.92 3.39
CA ARG A 71 -13.74 19.81 3.20
C ARG A 71 -13.07 18.56 2.66
N VAL A 72 -11.79 18.57 2.34
CA VAL A 72 -11.08 17.42 1.77
C VAL A 72 -10.29 16.71 2.87
N GLY A 73 -10.54 15.41 3.02
CA GLY A 73 -9.85 14.59 4.00
C GLY A 73 -10.33 13.15 4.00
N GLY A 74 -9.69 12.31 4.80
CA GLY A 74 -10.05 10.92 4.96
C GLY A 74 -11.43 10.71 5.59
N VAL A 75 -11.94 9.48 5.48
CA VAL A 75 -13.25 9.11 6.06
C VAL A 75 -13.12 8.57 7.49
N GLY A 76 -12.06 7.82 7.78
CA GLY A 76 -11.89 7.10 9.05
C GLY A 76 -11.53 8.00 10.22
N LEU A 77 -12.38 8.03 11.25
CA LEU A 77 -12.11 8.77 12.49
C LEU A 77 -10.94 8.18 13.30
N TYR A 78 -10.78 6.84 13.28
CA TYR A 78 -9.68 6.16 13.97
C TYR A 78 -8.30 6.48 13.39
N MET A 79 -8.28 6.96 12.15
CA MET A 79 -7.08 7.45 11.48
C MET A 79 -6.94 8.96 11.59
N SER A 80 -7.65 9.61 12.52
CA SER A 80 -7.71 11.07 12.62
C SER A 80 -8.07 11.72 11.28
N ARG A 81 -8.93 11.11 10.45
CA ARG A 81 -9.25 11.58 9.08
C ARG A 81 -8.04 11.65 8.14
N CYS A 82 -6.92 11.02 8.47
CA CYS A 82 -5.81 10.83 7.53
C CYS A 82 -6.26 9.87 6.41
N PRO A 83 -6.14 10.27 5.13
CA PRO A 83 -6.39 9.38 4.00
C PRO A 83 -5.31 8.30 3.90
N TYR A 84 -5.75 7.05 3.83
CA TYR A 84 -4.91 5.86 3.61
C TYR A 84 -5.59 4.97 2.57
N VAL A 85 -4.85 4.01 2.02
CA VAL A 85 -5.41 3.06 1.06
C VAL A 85 -6.23 2.01 1.80
N GLU A 86 -7.54 2.01 1.55
CA GLU A 86 -8.48 0.99 2.03
C GLU A 86 -8.58 -0.11 0.97
N GLU A 87 -8.51 -1.38 1.39
CA GLU A 87 -8.56 -2.52 0.48
C GLU A 87 -9.96 -2.69 -0.12
N TYR A 88 -10.01 -3.18 -1.37
CA TYR A 88 -11.23 -3.76 -1.90
C TYR A 88 -11.39 -5.19 -1.36
N SER A 89 -12.62 -5.57 -1.00
CA SER A 89 -12.90 -6.86 -0.35
C SER A 89 -12.56 -8.08 -1.20
N ASP A 90 -12.51 -7.91 -2.52
CA ASP A 90 -12.28 -8.93 -3.55
C ASP A 90 -10.94 -8.76 -4.27
N ALA A 91 -10.10 -7.79 -3.89
CA ALA A 91 -8.85 -7.50 -4.58
C ALA A 91 -7.58 -7.87 -3.76
N GLY A 92 -7.67 -8.93 -2.95
CA GLY A 92 -6.52 -9.49 -2.26
C GLY A 92 -5.53 -10.14 -3.25
N CYS A 93 -4.24 -9.83 -3.14
CA CYS A 93 -3.24 -10.44 -4.02
C CYS A 93 -3.11 -11.96 -3.80
N THR A 94 -3.45 -12.48 -2.62
CA THR A 94 -3.28 -13.90 -2.30
C THR A 94 -4.54 -14.75 -2.50
N ASN A 95 -5.72 -14.12 -2.51
CA ASN A 95 -7.01 -14.81 -2.47
C ASN A 95 -8.17 -14.02 -3.12
N GLY A 96 -7.87 -12.93 -3.83
CA GLY A 96 -8.86 -12.10 -4.52
C GLY A 96 -9.41 -12.75 -5.79
N ASP A 97 -10.36 -12.05 -6.40
CA ASP A 97 -10.94 -12.41 -7.69
C ASP A 97 -10.13 -11.73 -8.81
N SER A 98 -9.35 -12.52 -9.55
CA SER A 98 -8.52 -12.01 -10.64
C SER A 98 -9.33 -11.36 -11.78
N SER A 99 -10.64 -11.63 -11.88
CA SER A 99 -11.50 -11.03 -12.90
C SER A 99 -11.75 -9.53 -12.69
N VAL A 100 -11.57 -9.03 -11.46
CA VAL A 100 -11.70 -7.61 -11.10
C VAL A 100 -10.36 -6.92 -10.87
N MET A 101 -9.24 -7.60 -11.15
CA MET A 101 -7.88 -7.10 -10.93
C MET A 101 -7.06 -7.14 -12.22
N PRO A 102 -7.33 -6.25 -13.20
CA PRO A 102 -6.64 -6.25 -14.49
C PRO A 102 -5.11 -6.24 -14.36
N GLY A 103 -4.43 -7.12 -15.10
CA GLY A 103 -2.97 -7.26 -15.05
C GLY A 103 -2.41 -7.94 -13.80
N SER A 104 -3.25 -8.28 -12.80
CA SER A 104 -2.77 -8.87 -11.54
C SER A 104 -2.63 -10.38 -11.61
N VAL A 105 -1.60 -10.90 -10.92
CA VAL A 105 -1.44 -12.32 -10.59
C VAL A 105 -1.95 -12.55 -9.18
N VAL A 106 -2.95 -13.40 -9.02
CA VAL A 106 -3.44 -13.84 -7.71
C VAL A 106 -2.79 -15.17 -7.34
N GLY A 107 -2.13 -15.23 -6.19
CA GLY A 107 -1.41 -16.41 -5.74
C GLY A 107 -0.81 -16.28 -4.34
N PRO A 108 -0.42 -17.37 -3.68
CA PRO A 108 0.01 -17.34 -2.28
C PRO A 108 1.21 -16.42 -2.01
N ASN A 109 2.09 -16.28 -3.01
CA ASN A 109 3.26 -15.40 -2.93
C ASN A 109 3.04 -14.05 -3.61
N SER A 110 1.86 -13.78 -4.15
CA SER A 110 1.61 -12.52 -4.84
C SER A 110 1.55 -11.35 -3.86
N ARG A 111 2.14 -10.22 -4.27
CA ARG A 111 2.18 -8.98 -3.50
C ARG A 111 1.93 -7.79 -4.41
N CYS A 112 1.38 -6.74 -3.81
CA CYS A 112 1.12 -5.50 -4.51
C CYS A 112 2.42 -4.69 -4.69
N VAL A 113 2.67 -4.26 -5.93
CA VAL A 113 3.79 -3.42 -6.33
C VAL A 113 3.29 -2.11 -6.93
N LYS A 114 4.05 -1.03 -6.70
CA LYS A 114 3.66 0.31 -7.16
C LYS A 114 3.89 0.43 -8.67
N GLY A 115 2.91 0.94 -9.41
CA GLY A 115 3.05 1.20 -10.83
C GLY A 115 3.65 2.58 -11.13
N GLN A 116 4.33 2.69 -12.27
CA GLN A 116 4.82 3.93 -12.85
C GLN A 116 4.35 4.01 -14.30
N ASP A 117 3.32 4.83 -14.53
CA ASP A 117 2.60 4.92 -15.81
C ASP A 117 2.16 3.55 -16.36
N LEU A 118 1.89 2.61 -15.43
CA LEU A 118 1.63 1.22 -15.74
C LEU A 118 0.26 1.07 -16.41
N GLN A 119 0.26 0.36 -17.53
CA GLN A 119 -0.93 0.04 -18.28
C GLN A 119 -1.03 -1.45 -18.56
N PHE A 120 -2.25 -1.96 -18.59
CA PHE A 120 -2.62 -3.30 -19.04
C PHE A 120 -3.82 -3.18 -19.98
N ASP A 121 -3.73 -3.75 -21.19
CA ASP A 121 -4.75 -3.65 -22.25
C ASP A 121 -5.19 -2.20 -22.53
N ASP A 122 -4.19 -1.32 -22.72
CA ASP A 122 -4.35 0.11 -23.03
C ASP A 122 -5.10 0.94 -21.97
N LYS A 123 -5.20 0.44 -20.73
CA LYS A 123 -5.77 1.16 -19.59
C LYS A 123 -4.73 1.34 -18.50
N TYR A 124 -4.70 2.53 -17.91
CA TYR A 124 -3.94 2.77 -16.69
C TYR A 124 -4.57 2.01 -15.53
N VAL A 125 -3.79 1.14 -14.89
CA VAL A 125 -4.22 0.33 -13.75
C VAL A 125 -3.70 0.86 -12.41
N GLY A 126 -2.69 1.75 -12.44
CA GLY A 126 -2.04 2.17 -11.20
C GLY A 126 -1.15 1.05 -10.67
N ASP A 127 -1.45 0.56 -9.47
CA ASP A 127 -0.69 -0.51 -8.82
C ASP A 127 -1.23 -1.90 -9.19
N VAL A 128 -0.43 -2.96 -9.03
CA VAL A 128 -0.79 -4.31 -9.47
C VAL A 128 -0.25 -5.39 -8.53
N CYS A 129 -0.91 -6.55 -8.46
CA CYS A 129 -0.33 -7.72 -7.82
C CYS A 129 0.56 -8.50 -8.79
N VAL A 130 1.80 -8.76 -8.40
CA VAL A 130 2.72 -9.64 -9.15
C VAL A 130 3.09 -10.84 -8.29
N ASP A 131 3.44 -11.95 -8.93
CA ASP A 131 4.02 -13.08 -8.21
C ASP A 131 5.41 -12.68 -7.70
N THR A 132 5.74 -13.03 -6.46
CA THR A 132 7.03 -12.69 -5.85
C THR A 132 7.79 -13.92 -5.43
N LEU A 133 9.10 -13.89 -5.66
CA LEU A 133 10.04 -14.90 -5.23
C LEU A 133 11.11 -14.24 -4.38
N CYS A 134 11.25 -14.73 -3.15
CA CYS A 134 12.18 -14.21 -2.17
C CYS A 134 13.31 -15.21 -1.96
N GLY A 135 14.57 -14.77 -2.09
CA GLY A 135 15.74 -15.63 -1.87
C GLY A 135 17.00 -14.81 -1.64
N ASP A 136 17.84 -15.20 -0.69
CA ASP A 136 19.13 -14.56 -0.39
C ASP A 136 19.06 -13.03 -0.19
N GLY A 137 17.95 -12.53 0.37
CA GLY A 137 17.71 -11.10 0.59
C GLY A 137 17.30 -10.32 -0.65
N THR A 138 17.05 -11.00 -1.77
CA THR A 138 16.61 -10.42 -3.04
C THR A 138 15.13 -10.73 -3.31
N VAL A 139 14.51 -9.86 -4.11
CA VAL A 139 13.15 -10.04 -4.62
C VAL A 139 13.24 -10.26 -6.11
N SER A 140 12.56 -11.27 -6.62
CA SER A 140 12.23 -11.41 -8.04
C SER A 140 10.72 -11.33 -8.22
N VAL A 141 10.30 -10.76 -9.33
CA VAL A 141 8.89 -10.56 -9.67
C VAL A 141 8.55 -11.22 -10.99
N ARG A 142 7.30 -11.65 -11.13
CA ARG A 142 6.77 -12.18 -12.39
C ARG A 142 5.38 -11.62 -12.65
N PHE A 143 5.22 -11.04 -13.83
CA PHE A 143 4.00 -10.38 -14.27
C PHE A 143 2.97 -11.38 -14.80
N LEU A 144 1.72 -10.93 -14.94
CA LEU A 144 0.70 -11.72 -15.63
C LEU A 144 1.09 -11.94 -17.09
N HIS A 145 0.95 -13.18 -17.56
CA HIS A 145 1.37 -13.66 -18.89
C HIS A 145 2.88 -13.60 -19.15
N ASP A 146 3.68 -13.62 -18.08
CA ASP A 146 5.13 -13.75 -18.17
C ASP A 146 5.60 -15.12 -17.67
N ASP A 147 6.49 -15.75 -18.44
CA ASP A 147 7.14 -17.01 -18.05
C ASP A 147 8.45 -16.76 -17.29
N ALA A 148 9.03 -15.56 -17.40
CA ALA A 148 10.32 -15.21 -16.81
C ALA A 148 10.19 -14.52 -15.45
N TRP A 149 11.19 -14.75 -14.59
CA TRP A 149 11.40 -13.98 -13.36
C TRP A 149 12.32 -12.80 -13.65
N HIS A 150 11.95 -11.63 -13.12
CA HIS A 150 12.74 -10.41 -13.20
C HIS A 150 13.30 -10.08 -11.83
N GLU A 151 14.62 -9.92 -11.76
CA GLU A 151 15.26 -9.42 -10.54
C GLU A 151 14.77 -7.99 -10.25
N CYS A 152 14.42 -7.73 -9.00
CA CYS A 152 13.73 -6.50 -8.59
C CYS A 152 14.48 -5.84 -7.42
N GLN A 153 15.49 -5.04 -7.74
CA GLN A 153 16.27 -4.31 -6.75
C GLN A 153 15.48 -3.13 -6.21
N ALA A 154 15.45 -2.97 -4.89
CA ALA A 154 14.55 -2.01 -4.23
C ALA A 154 14.69 -0.58 -4.78
N GLY A 155 13.57 0.03 -5.18
CA GLY A 155 13.51 1.37 -5.78
C GLY A 155 13.83 1.43 -7.28
N GLU A 156 14.33 0.37 -7.89
CA GLU A 156 14.52 0.32 -9.34
C GLU A 156 13.19 0.11 -10.08
N ALA A 157 13.17 0.53 -11.34
CA ALA A 157 12.03 0.32 -12.22
C ALA A 157 12.22 -0.96 -13.04
N VAL A 158 11.22 -1.84 -13.02
CA VAL A 158 11.18 -3.06 -13.86
C VAL A 158 10.06 -2.92 -14.87
N THR A 159 10.39 -3.14 -16.14
CA THR A 159 9.41 -3.08 -17.24
C THR A 159 8.82 -4.47 -17.45
N PRO A 160 7.47 -4.61 -17.48
CA PRO A 160 6.83 -5.88 -17.82
C PRO A 160 7.18 -6.35 -19.25
N PRO A 161 6.91 -7.61 -19.59
CA PRO A 161 7.16 -8.11 -20.94
C PRO A 161 6.31 -7.36 -21.97
N SER A 162 6.81 -7.27 -23.21
CA SER A 162 6.05 -6.67 -24.32
C SER A 162 4.72 -7.40 -24.55
N GLY A 163 3.66 -6.68 -24.89
CA GLY A 163 2.34 -7.25 -25.16
C GLY A 163 1.24 -6.31 -24.66
N PRO A 164 0.33 -6.75 -23.76
CA PRO A 164 -0.71 -5.90 -23.19
C PRO A 164 -0.15 -4.81 -22.26
N TRP A 165 1.13 -4.91 -21.89
CA TRP A 165 1.78 -4.05 -20.92
C TRP A 165 2.43 -2.81 -21.53
N ARG A 166 2.36 -1.70 -20.79
CA ARG A 166 3.20 -0.50 -20.97
C ARG A 166 3.56 0.09 -19.61
N GLY A 167 4.61 0.92 -19.55
CA GLY A 167 5.10 1.50 -18.31
C GLY A 167 5.97 0.52 -17.51
N SER A 168 6.10 0.76 -16.21
CA SER A 168 6.96 -0.04 -15.32
C SER A 168 6.34 -0.16 -13.93
N ILE A 169 6.90 -1.03 -13.11
CA ILE A 169 6.67 -1.03 -11.65
C ILE A 169 7.91 -0.51 -10.93
N VAL A 170 7.72 -0.03 -9.70
CA VAL A 170 8.80 0.29 -8.78
C VAL A 170 8.99 -0.89 -7.82
N CYS A 171 10.20 -1.40 -7.77
CA CYS A 171 10.55 -2.55 -6.95
C CYS A 171 10.38 -2.28 -5.46
N PRO A 172 9.64 -3.14 -4.73
CA PRO A 172 9.44 -2.97 -3.30
C PRO A 172 10.71 -3.26 -2.51
N GLN A 173 10.74 -2.84 -1.25
CA GLN A 173 11.77 -3.31 -0.32
C GLN A 173 11.55 -4.79 -0.02
N TYR A 174 12.63 -5.56 0.13
CA TYR A 174 12.55 -6.98 0.52
C TYR A 174 11.68 -7.17 1.77
N ALA A 175 11.83 -6.29 2.76
CA ALA A 175 11.07 -6.38 4.01
C ALA A 175 9.56 -6.21 3.83
N ASP A 176 9.10 -5.52 2.79
CA ASP A 176 7.67 -5.25 2.56
C ASP A 176 6.94 -6.47 1.97
N VAL A 177 7.65 -7.33 1.26
CA VAL A 177 7.06 -8.44 0.49
C VAL A 177 7.52 -9.83 0.94
N CYS A 178 8.71 -9.93 1.53
CA CYS A 178 9.36 -11.19 1.89
C CYS A 178 9.45 -11.49 3.38
N THR A 179 8.98 -10.59 4.26
CA THR A 179 8.94 -10.92 5.69
C THR A 179 7.78 -11.85 6.00
N ALA A 180 8.10 -13.11 6.29
CA ALA A 180 7.12 -14.04 6.83
C ALA A 180 6.59 -13.52 8.17
N PHE A 181 5.27 -13.59 8.37
CA PHE A 181 4.73 -13.41 9.70
C PHE A 181 5.29 -14.53 10.60
N PRO A 182 5.99 -14.22 11.70
CA PRO A 182 6.35 -15.25 12.65
C PRO A 182 5.06 -15.93 13.11
N ASN A 183 5.08 -17.26 13.23
CA ASN A 183 3.91 -18.00 13.66
C ASN A 183 3.65 -17.65 15.14
N ILE A 184 2.77 -16.68 15.38
CA ILE A 184 2.56 -16.12 16.73
C ILE A 184 1.67 -16.98 17.62
N SER A 185 1.18 -18.12 17.13
CA SER A 185 0.37 -19.05 17.92
C SER A 185 1.08 -19.58 19.17
N GLY A 186 2.40 -19.40 19.29
CA GLY A 186 3.19 -19.83 20.44
C GLY A 186 3.77 -18.71 21.32
N TYR A 187 3.56 -17.42 21.02
CA TYR A 187 4.12 -16.34 21.83
C TYR A 187 3.10 -15.85 22.87
N PRO A 188 3.46 -15.79 24.17
CA PRO A 188 2.61 -15.20 25.18
C PRO A 188 2.38 -13.71 24.87
N ILE A 189 1.15 -13.24 25.07
CA ILE A 189 0.82 -11.81 24.96
C ILE A 189 1.62 -11.07 26.04
N PRO A 190 2.50 -10.12 25.69
CA PRO A 190 3.21 -9.34 26.69
C PRO A 190 2.20 -8.49 27.46
N VAL A 191 2.03 -8.77 28.75
CA VAL A 191 1.29 -7.90 29.67
C VAL A 191 2.24 -6.77 30.03
N VAL A 192 1.92 -5.56 29.58
CA VAL A 192 2.64 -4.36 29.99
C VAL A 192 2.05 -3.93 31.33
N ASP A 193 2.87 -3.95 32.38
CA ASP A 193 2.44 -3.45 33.69
C ASP A 193 2.10 -1.94 33.58
N PRO A 194 1.01 -1.47 34.22
CA PRO A 194 0.70 -0.06 34.25
C PRO A 194 1.87 0.72 34.90
N PRO A 195 2.15 1.96 34.42
CA PRO A 195 3.15 2.79 35.07
C PRO A 195 2.76 3.03 36.53
N LEU A 196 3.72 2.84 37.44
CA LEU A 196 3.58 3.20 38.84
C LEU A 196 3.31 4.71 38.92
N ALA A 197 2.22 5.08 39.60
CA ALA A 197 1.97 6.47 39.93
C ALA A 197 3.02 6.92 40.94
N ASP A 198 3.76 7.99 40.63
CA ASP A 198 4.58 8.70 41.62
C ASP A 198 3.63 9.50 42.53
N ASP A 199 3.69 9.24 43.84
CA ASP A 199 2.97 9.96 44.91
C ASP A 199 3.48 11.39 45.11
#